data_AF-A0A4D4LB99-F1
#
_entry.id   AF-A0A4D4LB99-F1
#
_cell.length_a   1.000
_cell.length_b   1.000
_cell.length_c   1.000
_cell.angle_alpha   90.00
_cell.angle_beta   90.00
_cell.angle_gamma   90.00
#
_symmetry.space_group_name_H-M   'P 1'
#
loop_
_entity.id
_entity.type
_entity.pdbx_description
1 polymer ?
#
loop_
_entity_poly.entity_id
_entity_poly.type
_entity_poly.pdbx_seq_one_letter_code
_entity_poly.pdbx_strand_id
1 'polypeptide(L)'
;MRLATTIRGLIPVMALAVSAWAVSAPASAAGKGGGEGEGEKAVPVPCGDTAALITAVSEANSSPFGGSVALTTGCVYTLGSAAYTGPNGADGLPLITRDVTITGTLATIRRSASAADFRIAEIAPGGSLTVNGVTFSGGRATSGAGIDGGGILDQGSLNLIQSTVTGNTASNTGGGIEIASGGSAVLSATDVTHNSAGDSGGIHISTSATLSVSGGSISDNTADSSGGGVGNYGTTLLSAVTVARNTSTNFEGGGITTGIGDFTINGSRVLENTAGNFGGGIANTGSALRVQSTTVSGNTATLNGGGLFQHAGTTQLIGDTITGNTANGGQGGGIFTDGGTASLTVTTVFGNNPNQCVPALAGC
;
A
#
# COMPACT_ATOMS: atom_id res chain seq x y z
N MET A 1 45.09 -45.33 -28.01
CA MET A 1 45.37 -44.17 -28.89
C MET A 1 44.06 -43.41 -29.07
N ARG A 2 43.96 -42.18 -28.53
CA ARG A 2 42.84 -41.20 -28.70
C ARG A 2 41.48 -41.57 -28.07
N LEU A 3 40.69 -40.69 -27.47
CA LEU A 3 40.76 -39.27 -27.11
C LEU A 3 39.73 -39.08 -25.98
N ALA A 4 40.08 -38.41 -24.88
CA ALA A 4 39.12 -37.97 -23.88
C ALA A 4 38.49 -36.66 -24.34
N THR A 5 37.16 -36.63 -24.49
CA THR A 5 36.43 -35.44 -24.92
C THR A 5 35.65 -34.87 -23.73
N THR A 6 36.23 -33.85 -23.10
CA THR A 6 35.56 -32.92 -22.18
C THR A 6 34.49 -32.12 -22.92
N ILE A 7 33.22 -32.26 -22.54
CA ILE A 7 32.16 -31.33 -22.94
C ILE A 7 31.98 -30.31 -21.82
N ARG A 8 32.46 -29.09 -22.07
CA ARG A 8 32.05 -27.87 -21.37
C ARG A 8 30.80 -27.34 -22.08
N GLY A 9 29.65 -27.38 -21.42
CA GLY A 9 28.40 -26.77 -21.88
C GLY A 9 28.08 -25.53 -21.05
N LEU A 10 27.92 -24.40 -21.73
CA LEU A 10 27.71 -23.07 -21.17
C LEU A 10 26.40 -22.94 -20.38
N ILE A 11 26.47 -22.30 -19.21
CA ILE A 11 25.32 -21.74 -18.50
C ILE A 11 24.91 -20.45 -19.25
N PRO A 12 23.68 -20.32 -19.77
CA PRO A 12 23.24 -19.04 -20.31
C PRO A 12 22.94 -18.09 -19.14
N VAL A 13 23.76 -17.05 -19.01
CA VAL A 13 23.44 -15.88 -18.19
C VAL A 13 22.33 -15.13 -18.93
N MET A 14 21.11 -15.26 -18.43
CA MET A 14 19.95 -14.52 -18.92
C MET A 14 20.13 -13.06 -18.52
N ALA A 15 20.47 -12.21 -19.50
CA ALA A 15 20.58 -10.77 -19.29
C ALA A 15 19.20 -10.21 -18.97
N LEU A 16 19.01 -9.72 -17.74
CA LEU A 16 17.86 -8.90 -17.35
C LEU A 16 17.92 -7.60 -18.16
N ALA A 17 17.08 -7.50 -19.20
CA ALA A 17 16.74 -6.22 -19.79
C ALA A 17 15.71 -5.54 -18.87
N VAL A 18 16.19 -4.74 -17.91
CA VAL A 18 15.34 -3.80 -17.18
C VAL A 18 15.04 -2.66 -18.14
N SER A 19 13.87 -2.69 -18.79
CA SER A 19 13.35 -1.53 -19.49
C SER A 19 12.90 -0.51 -18.45
N ALA A 20 13.81 0.40 -18.10
CA ALA A 20 13.49 1.58 -17.33
C ALA A 20 12.49 2.44 -18.13
N TRP A 21 11.22 2.36 -17.77
CA TRP A 21 10.29 3.45 -18.07
C TRP A 21 10.74 4.62 -17.22
N ALA A 22 11.42 5.56 -17.85
CA ALA A 22 11.73 6.84 -17.26
C ALA A 22 10.41 7.51 -16.88
N VAL A 23 10.11 7.54 -15.58
CA VAL A 23 9.15 8.48 -15.04
C VAL A 23 9.76 9.85 -15.31
N SER A 24 9.21 10.56 -16.28
CA SER A 24 9.56 11.94 -16.55
C SER A 24 9.22 12.75 -15.30
N ALA A 25 10.23 13.09 -14.51
CA ALA A 25 10.14 14.14 -13.51
C ALA A 25 9.59 15.39 -14.20
N PRO A 26 8.62 16.12 -13.61
CA PRO A 26 8.19 17.38 -14.19
C PRO A 26 9.40 18.31 -14.30
N ALA A 27 9.58 18.87 -15.50
CA ALA A 27 10.68 19.76 -15.82
C ALA A 27 10.67 20.96 -14.86
N SER A 28 11.72 21.06 -14.03
CA SER A 28 11.98 22.26 -13.26
C SER A 28 12.24 23.41 -14.23
N ALA A 29 11.38 24.44 -14.18
CA ALA A 29 11.53 25.65 -14.95
C ALA A 29 12.88 26.31 -14.60
N ALA A 30 13.75 26.46 -15.60
CA ALA A 30 14.93 27.29 -15.50
C ALA A 30 14.50 28.77 -15.41
N GLY A 31 14.71 29.38 -14.25
CA GLY A 31 14.36 30.77 -13.97
C GLY A 31 15.21 31.40 -12.86
N LYS A 32 16.40 31.86 -13.25
CA LYS A 32 17.26 32.92 -12.65
C LYS A 32 17.26 33.11 -11.12
N GLY A 33 18.39 32.70 -10.52
CA GLY A 33 19.21 33.50 -9.59
C GLY A 33 18.54 34.12 -8.36
N GLY A 34 18.66 33.44 -7.22
CA GLY A 34 18.41 34.01 -5.90
C GLY A 34 18.81 33.04 -4.78
N GLY A 35 19.93 33.35 -4.12
CA GLY A 35 20.39 32.88 -2.80
C GLY A 35 20.03 31.45 -2.36
N GLU A 36 21.00 30.55 -2.41
CA GLU A 36 21.02 29.36 -1.54
C GLU A 36 21.10 29.83 -0.08
N GLY A 37 19.96 29.85 0.61
CA GLY A 37 19.94 29.82 2.05
C GLY A 37 20.28 28.39 2.48
N GLU A 38 21.41 28.21 3.15
CA GLU A 38 21.70 26.99 3.88
C GLU A 38 20.50 26.70 4.80
N GLY A 39 19.76 25.62 4.53
CA GLY A 39 18.64 25.20 5.37
C GLY A 39 19.15 24.97 6.79
N GLU A 40 18.73 25.82 7.71
CA GLU A 40 19.08 25.73 9.11
C GLU A 40 18.74 24.32 9.61
N LYS A 41 19.77 23.59 10.08
CA LYS A 41 19.63 22.21 10.53
C LYS A 41 18.58 22.17 11.65
N ALA A 42 17.40 21.63 11.36
CA ALA A 42 16.29 21.58 12.30
C ALA A 42 16.75 21.00 13.65
N VAL A 43 16.49 21.73 14.73
CA VAL A 43 16.75 21.25 16.10
C VAL A 43 15.89 20.02 16.34
N PRO A 44 16.47 18.86 16.71
CA PRO A 44 15.67 17.66 16.90
C PRO A 44 14.67 17.81 18.06
N VAL A 45 13.45 17.32 17.85
CA VAL A 45 12.42 17.19 18.88
C VAL A 45 12.95 16.26 19.98
N PRO A 46 12.99 16.70 21.26
CA PRO A 46 13.48 15.89 22.37
C PRO A 46 12.78 14.53 22.47
N CYS A 47 13.51 13.49 22.88
CA CYS A 47 13.00 12.12 22.92
C CYS A 47 11.73 12.01 23.78
N GLY A 48 10.62 11.55 23.17
CA GLY A 48 9.35 11.35 23.85
C GLY A 48 8.56 12.63 24.14
N ASP A 49 9.07 13.81 23.78
CA ASP A 49 8.37 15.07 23.98
C ASP A 49 7.31 15.28 22.89
N THR A 50 6.10 14.85 23.19
CA THR A 50 4.95 14.96 22.28
C THR A 50 4.45 16.39 22.14
N ALA A 51 4.65 17.24 23.15
CA ALA A 51 4.27 18.65 23.05
C ALA A 51 5.19 19.38 22.08
N ALA A 52 6.50 19.16 22.18
CA ALA A 52 7.47 19.70 21.22
C ALA A 52 7.24 19.18 19.79
N LEU A 53 6.84 17.90 19.63
CA LEU A 53 6.43 17.37 18.33
C LEU A 53 5.24 18.15 17.72
N ILE A 54 4.18 18.33 18.51
CA ILE A 54 2.98 19.06 18.06
C ILE A 54 3.31 20.52 17.72
N THR A 55 4.15 21.17 18.53
CA THR A 55 4.63 22.53 18.27
C THR A 55 5.41 22.58 16.96
N ALA A 56 6.37 21.68 16.73
CA ALA A 56 7.18 21.66 15.52
C ALA A 56 6.34 21.46 14.25
N VAL A 57 5.31 20.59 14.30
CA VAL A 57 4.38 20.40 13.17
C VAL A 57 3.54 21.67 12.94
N SER A 58 3.09 22.32 14.02
CA SER A 58 2.31 23.58 13.93
C SER A 58 3.14 24.73 13.34
N GLU A 59 4.41 24.82 13.70
CA GLU A 59 5.36 25.79 13.13
C GLU A 59 5.60 25.53 11.64
N ALA A 60 5.80 24.26 11.25
CA ALA A 60 5.93 23.88 9.85
C ALA A 60 4.69 24.26 9.03
N ASN A 61 3.49 24.04 9.57
CA ASN A 61 2.22 24.45 8.94
C ASN A 61 2.05 25.98 8.85
N SER A 62 2.64 26.74 9.77
CA SER A 62 2.52 28.21 9.81
C SER A 62 3.53 28.91 8.91
N SER A 63 4.58 28.19 8.47
CA SER A 63 5.60 28.70 7.57
C SER A 63 5.05 28.87 6.14
N PRO A 64 5.32 29.99 5.46
CA PRO A 64 4.91 30.21 4.07
C PRO A 64 5.44 29.16 3.08
N PHE A 65 6.56 28.51 3.40
CA PHE A 65 7.24 27.52 2.56
C PHE A 65 7.18 26.10 3.15
N GLY A 66 6.36 25.87 4.18
CA GLY A 66 6.40 24.63 4.93
C GLY A 66 7.62 24.53 5.86
N GLY A 67 7.86 23.33 6.41
CA GLY A 67 8.93 23.13 7.38
C GLY A 67 9.35 21.68 7.60
N SER A 68 10.49 21.51 8.26
CA SER A 68 11.05 20.20 8.61
C SER A 68 10.97 19.96 10.11
N VAL A 69 10.50 18.77 10.49
CA VAL A 69 10.46 18.26 11.86
C VAL A 69 11.45 17.10 11.95
N ALA A 70 12.46 17.22 12.79
CA ALA A 70 13.45 16.17 13.03
C ALA A 70 13.15 15.47 14.36
N LEU A 71 12.80 14.20 14.33
CA LEU A 71 12.62 13.39 15.53
C LEU A 71 13.97 12.81 15.97
N THR A 72 14.15 12.67 17.28
CA THR A 72 15.30 11.95 17.82
C THR A 72 15.22 10.48 17.41
N THR A 73 16.30 9.95 16.84
CA THR A 73 16.42 8.57 16.34
C THR A 73 15.99 7.54 17.39
N GLY A 74 15.15 6.57 16.99
CA GLY A 74 14.70 5.48 17.85
C GLY A 74 13.70 5.86 18.94
N CYS A 75 13.34 7.14 19.06
CA CYS A 75 12.44 7.61 20.12
C CYS A 75 10.97 7.34 19.83
N VAL A 76 10.20 7.12 20.89
CA VAL A 76 8.74 6.91 20.82
C VAL A 76 8.03 8.14 21.37
N TYR A 77 7.21 8.77 20.54
CA TYR A 77 6.36 9.91 20.84
C TYR A 77 4.93 9.40 21.02
N THR A 78 4.47 9.28 22.27
CA THR A 78 3.15 8.71 22.59
C THR A 78 2.11 9.81 22.79
N LEU A 79 1.25 10.01 21.80
CA LEU A 79 0.20 11.02 21.79
C LEU A 79 -0.91 10.62 22.78
N GLY A 80 -1.17 11.48 23.77
CA GLY A 80 -2.19 11.26 24.80
C GLY A 80 -3.57 11.85 24.47
N SER A 81 -3.62 12.74 23.48
CA SER A 81 -4.83 13.45 23.05
C SER A 81 -4.68 13.88 21.59
N ALA A 82 -5.82 14.18 20.95
CA ALA A 82 -5.83 14.81 19.65
C ALA A 82 -5.28 16.25 19.73
N ALA A 83 -4.48 16.65 18.73
CA ALA A 83 -4.02 18.02 18.53
C ALA A 83 -4.98 18.82 17.62
N TYR A 84 -5.79 18.12 16.82
CA TYR A 84 -6.78 18.71 15.94
C TYR A 84 -8.08 17.89 15.96
N THR A 85 -9.22 18.54 15.77
CA THR A 85 -10.50 17.86 15.55
C THR A 85 -11.27 18.65 14.51
N GLY A 86 -11.46 18.03 13.36
CA GLY A 86 -12.11 18.62 12.20
C GLY A 86 -13.32 17.82 11.74
N PRO A 87 -13.80 18.10 10.51
CA PRO A 87 -14.93 17.40 9.90
C PRO A 87 -14.71 15.89 9.75
N ASN A 88 -13.47 15.44 9.62
CA ASN A 88 -13.08 14.04 9.45
C ASN A 88 -12.74 13.33 10.77
N GLY A 89 -13.06 13.96 11.91
CA GLY A 89 -12.76 13.43 13.24
C GLY A 89 -11.50 14.04 13.86
N ALA A 90 -10.94 13.32 14.83
CA ALA A 90 -9.84 13.78 15.65
C ALA A 90 -8.49 13.22 15.17
N ASP A 91 -7.46 14.07 15.17
CA ASP A 91 -6.10 13.75 14.75
C ASP A 91 -5.09 14.03 15.86
N GLY A 92 -4.14 13.11 16.02
CA GLY A 92 -3.07 13.20 17.00
C GLY A 92 -2.06 14.31 16.68
N LEU A 93 -1.79 14.54 15.40
CA LEU A 93 -0.98 15.66 14.92
C LEU A 93 -1.88 16.82 14.43
N PRO A 94 -1.38 18.06 14.40
CA PRO A 94 -2.05 19.15 13.71
C PRO A 94 -2.35 18.80 12.24
N LEU A 95 -3.50 19.24 11.73
CA LEU A 95 -3.88 19.09 10.32
C LEU A 95 -2.76 19.61 9.40
N ILE A 96 -2.26 18.77 8.50
CA ILE A 96 -1.20 19.16 7.56
C ILE A 96 -1.81 19.98 6.42
N THR A 97 -1.45 21.26 6.35
CA THR A 97 -1.99 22.23 5.38
C THR A 97 -0.90 22.88 4.51
N ARG A 98 0.37 22.60 4.82
CA ARG A 98 1.56 23.01 4.08
C ARG A 98 2.48 21.83 3.84
N ASP A 99 3.62 22.08 3.21
CA ASP A 99 4.68 21.09 3.03
C ASP A 99 5.35 20.81 4.38
N VAL A 100 5.07 19.65 4.97
CA VAL A 100 5.68 19.20 6.22
C VAL A 100 6.55 17.99 5.95
N THR A 101 7.83 18.07 6.32
CA THR A 101 8.76 16.93 6.24
C THR A 101 9.09 16.43 7.64
N ILE A 102 8.72 15.20 7.97
CA ILE A 102 9.08 14.55 9.23
C ILE A 102 10.19 13.54 8.98
N THR A 103 11.35 13.74 9.61
CA THR A 103 12.48 12.79 9.55
C THR A 103 12.71 12.20 10.92
N GLY A 104 13.04 10.92 11.01
CA GLY A 104 13.24 10.30 12.31
C GLY A 104 13.52 8.84 12.20
N THR A 105 14.73 8.46 11.80
CA THR A 105 15.15 7.06 11.65
C THR A 105 14.76 6.24 12.89
N LEU A 106 13.93 5.21 12.69
CA LEU A 106 13.40 4.31 13.72
C LEU A 106 12.58 5.00 14.82
N ALA A 107 12.22 6.28 14.65
CA ALA A 107 11.33 6.97 15.56
C ALA A 107 9.89 6.48 15.35
N THR A 108 9.09 6.51 16.40
CA THR A 108 7.68 6.11 16.37
C THR A 108 6.80 7.25 16.87
N ILE A 109 5.78 7.61 16.11
CA ILE A 109 4.66 8.43 16.57
C ILE A 109 3.47 7.49 16.75
N ARG A 110 2.93 7.45 17.97
CA ARG A 110 1.90 6.46 18.34
C ARG A 110 0.82 7.06 19.20
N ARG A 111 -0.42 6.62 19.00
CA ARG A 111 -1.53 6.89 19.93
C ARG A 111 -1.37 6.10 21.24
N SER A 112 -1.54 6.74 22.39
CA SER A 112 -1.63 6.02 23.67
C SER A 112 -2.83 5.07 23.67
N ALA A 113 -2.67 3.83 24.12
CA ALA A 113 -3.77 2.86 24.17
C ALA A 113 -4.96 3.35 25.03
N SER A 114 -4.69 4.15 26.08
CA SER A 114 -5.69 4.68 26.99
C SER A 114 -6.30 6.02 26.55
N ALA A 115 -5.81 6.61 25.45
CA ALA A 115 -6.37 7.86 24.96
C ALA A 115 -7.74 7.61 24.28
N ALA A 116 -8.48 8.70 24.06
CA ALA A 116 -9.63 8.67 23.16
C ALA A 116 -9.20 8.24 21.74
N ASP A 117 -10.17 7.85 20.92
CA ASP A 117 -9.92 7.47 19.54
C ASP A 117 -9.57 8.71 18.72
N PHE A 118 -8.41 8.65 18.08
CA PHE A 118 -7.94 9.59 17.08
C PHE A 118 -6.91 8.88 16.20
N ARG A 119 -6.83 9.30 14.96
CA ARG A 119 -5.86 8.86 13.95
C ARG A 119 -4.57 9.65 14.09
N ILE A 120 -3.47 9.18 13.52
CA ILE A 120 -2.17 9.82 13.75
C ILE A 120 -2.04 11.13 12.97
N ALA A 121 -2.40 11.13 11.69
CA ALA A 121 -2.22 12.29 10.82
C ALA A 121 -3.38 12.49 9.82
N GLU A 122 -3.67 13.75 9.51
CA GLU A 122 -4.49 14.20 8.38
C GLU A 122 -3.66 15.06 7.43
N ILE A 123 -3.77 14.80 6.12
CA ILE A 123 -3.34 15.75 5.11
C ILE A 123 -4.57 16.39 4.47
N ALA A 124 -4.69 17.71 4.60
CA ALA A 124 -5.75 18.48 3.97
C ALA A 124 -5.54 18.59 2.45
N PRO A 125 -6.59 18.92 1.68
CA PRO A 125 -6.43 19.30 0.28
C PRO A 125 -5.40 20.42 0.11
N GLY A 126 -4.39 20.19 -0.73
CA GLY A 126 -3.28 21.11 -0.98
C GLY A 126 -2.15 21.08 0.06
N GLY A 127 -2.29 20.30 1.14
CA GLY A 127 -1.20 19.98 2.06
C GLY A 127 -0.31 18.85 1.54
N SER A 128 0.91 18.74 2.08
CA SER A 128 1.85 17.68 1.71
C SER A 128 2.61 17.19 2.92
N LEU A 129 2.63 15.87 3.14
CA LEU A 129 3.38 15.23 4.21
C LEU A 129 4.44 14.30 3.62
N THR A 130 5.72 14.62 3.83
CA THR A 130 6.83 13.71 3.57
C THR A 130 7.32 13.12 4.89
N VAL A 131 7.47 11.80 4.96
CA VAL A 131 7.94 11.09 6.15
C VAL A 131 9.11 10.18 5.79
N ASN A 132 10.21 10.28 6.54
CA ASN A 132 11.41 9.48 6.30
C ASN A 132 11.87 8.75 7.58
N GLY A 133 11.77 7.42 7.55
CA GLY A 133 12.29 6.56 8.61
C GLY A 133 11.38 6.41 9.84
N VAL A 134 10.13 6.88 9.80
CA VAL A 134 9.24 6.98 10.96
C VAL A 134 8.16 5.91 10.95
N THR A 135 7.79 5.42 12.12
CA THR A 135 6.63 4.54 12.32
C THR A 135 5.41 5.32 12.82
N PHE A 136 4.27 5.19 12.16
CA PHE A 136 2.96 5.62 12.66
C PHE A 136 2.16 4.42 13.15
N SER A 137 1.70 4.46 14.41
CA SER A 137 1.01 3.31 14.99
C SER A 137 -0.09 3.60 16.00
N GLY A 138 -0.98 2.62 16.19
CA GLY A 138 -2.02 2.64 17.22
C GLY A 138 -3.15 3.64 16.96
N GLY A 139 -3.14 4.34 15.83
CA GLY A 139 -4.19 5.29 15.44
C GLY A 139 -5.55 4.59 15.32
N ARG A 140 -6.61 5.30 15.71
CA ARG A 140 -7.99 4.77 15.70
C ARG A 140 -8.96 5.80 15.15
N ALA A 141 -9.65 5.47 14.06
CA ALA A 141 -10.73 6.25 13.47
C ALA A 141 -12.03 5.43 13.51
N THR A 142 -12.73 5.44 14.65
CA THR A 142 -13.85 4.53 14.96
C THR A 142 -15.19 5.23 15.18
N SER A 143 -15.20 6.57 15.25
CA SER A 143 -16.37 7.35 15.70
C SER A 143 -17.37 7.71 14.61
N GLY A 144 -17.37 7.03 13.46
CA GLY A 144 -18.41 7.17 12.42
C GLY A 144 -18.52 8.56 11.76
N ALA A 145 -17.53 9.44 11.96
CA ALA A 145 -17.46 10.76 11.34
C ALA A 145 -16.19 10.84 10.49
N GLY A 146 -16.34 10.88 9.17
CA GLY A 146 -15.23 11.15 8.23
C GLY A 146 -15.00 10.07 7.18
N ILE A 147 -13.95 10.31 6.39
CA ILE A 147 -13.29 9.35 5.50
C ILE A 147 -12.18 8.71 6.34
N ASP A 148 -12.19 7.39 6.53
CA ASP A 148 -11.38 6.78 7.60
C ASP A 148 -10.00 6.39 7.10
N GLY A 149 -8.96 6.89 7.76
CA GLY A 149 -7.58 6.44 7.65
C GLY A 149 -7.07 6.23 9.06
N GLY A 150 -7.09 4.99 9.57
CA GLY A 150 -6.86 4.74 11.00
C GLY A 150 -5.50 5.25 11.48
N GLY A 151 -4.48 5.11 10.64
CA GLY A 151 -3.19 5.77 10.82
C GLY A 151 -3.14 7.14 10.16
N ILE A 152 -3.40 7.19 8.85
CA ILE A 152 -3.27 8.39 8.02
C ILE A 152 -4.49 8.52 7.10
N LEU A 153 -5.11 9.70 7.05
CA LEU A 153 -5.92 10.11 5.92
C LEU A 153 -5.15 11.11 5.06
N ASP A 154 -5.08 10.81 3.78
CA ASP A 154 -4.51 11.67 2.77
C ASP A 154 -5.61 12.23 1.84
N GLN A 155 -5.87 13.53 1.95
CA GLN A 155 -6.67 14.29 0.99
C GLN A 155 -5.81 15.24 0.14
N GLY A 156 -4.48 15.17 0.28
CA GLY A 156 -3.51 16.01 -0.39
C GLY A 156 -2.41 15.17 -1.02
N SER A 157 -1.18 15.29 -0.51
CA SER A 157 -0.03 14.51 -0.98
C SER A 157 0.69 13.83 0.17
N LEU A 158 0.77 12.50 0.14
CA LEU A 158 1.55 11.70 1.09
C LEU A 158 2.80 11.12 0.42
N ASN A 159 3.96 11.26 1.07
CA ASN A 159 5.19 10.60 0.64
C ASN A 159 5.86 9.89 1.83
N LEU A 160 5.83 8.56 1.83
CA LEU A 160 6.44 7.73 2.87
C LEU A 160 7.71 7.06 2.33
N ILE A 161 8.83 7.28 3.00
CA ILE A 161 10.15 6.74 2.63
C ILE A 161 10.67 5.95 3.82
N GLN A 162 10.98 4.67 3.61
CA GLN A 162 11.56 3.79 4.64
C GLN A 162 10.79 3.86 5.97
N SER A 163 9.47 3.99 5.88
CA SER A 163 8.58 4.25 7.01
C SER A 163 7.71 3.03 7.29
N THR A 164 6.97 3.07 8.39
CA THR A 164 6.05 1.99 8.75
C THR A 164 4.71 2.55 9.19
N VAL A 165 3.60 1.98 8.72
CA VAL A 165 2.25 2.28 9.20
C VAL A 165 1.68 1.00 9.78
N THR A 166 1.54 0.91 11.11
CA THR A 166 1.22 -0.37 11.75
C THR A 166 0.30 -0.31 12.97
N GLY A 167 -0.52 -1.35 13.15
CA GLY A 167 -1.37 -1.47 14.35
C GLY A 167 -2.45 -0.39 14.42
N ASN A 168 -2.89 0.13 13.27
CA ASN A 168 -3.92 1.15 13.19
C ASN A 168 -5.29 0.53 12.88
N THR A 169 -6.37 1.21 13.29
CA THR A 169 -7.72 0.70 13.14
C THR A 169 -8.68 1.77 12.63
N ALA A 170 -9.47 1.43 11.62
CA ALA A 170 -10.59 2.22 11.13
C ALA A 170 -11.91 1.44 11.26
N SER A 171 -13.04 2.15 11.32
CA SER A 171 -14.35 1.49 11.27
C SER A 171 -14.81 1.21 9.83
N ASN A 172 -14.52 2.12 8.89
CA ASN A 172 -14.92 1.95 7.49
C ASN A 172 -13.74 1.54 6.63
N THR A 173 -12.97 2.47 6.08
CA THR A 173 -11.91 2.18 5.10
C THR A 173 -10.52 2.40 5.68
N GLY A 174 -9.49 1.88 5.02
CA GLY A 174 -8.11 2.34 5.18
C GLY A 174 -7.57 2.23 6.60
N GLY A 175 -7.50 1.01 7.15
CA GLY A 175 -7.08 0.79 8.55
C GLY A 175 -5.71 1.40 8.84
N GLY A 176 -4.78 1.27 7.91
CA GLY A 176 -3.50 1.97 7.92
C GLY A 176 -3.59 3.34 7.27
N ILE A 177 -3.91 3.34 5.97
CA ILE A 177 -3.90 4.54 5.12
C ILE A 177 -5.19 4.59 4.30
N GLU A 178 -5.82 5.77 4.27
CA GLU A 178 -6.84 6.12 3.29
C GLU A 178 -6.32 7.25 2.43
N ILE A 179 -6.40 7.03 1.11
CA ILE A 179 -6.15 8.07 0.12
C ILE A 179 -7.52 8.47 -0.42
N ALA A 180 -8.03 9.56 0.12
CA ALA A 180 -9.33 10.10 -0.22
C ALA A 180 -9.35 10.63 -1.65
N SER A 181 -10.54 10.90 -2.17
CA SER A 181 -10.70 11.43 -3.52
C SER A 181 -9.88 12.71 -3.74
N GLY A 182 -9.02 12.70 -4.77
CA GLY A 182 -8.08 13.77 -5.09
C GLY A 182 -6.74 13.72 -4.35
N GLY A 183 -6.58 12.81 -3.39
CA GLY A 183 -5.32 12.52 -2.71
C GLY A 183 -4.35 11.73 -3.58
N SER A 184 -3.05 11.82 -3.25
CA SER A 184 -1.97 11.14 -3.97
C SER A 184 -0.89 10.68 -3.02
N ALA A 185 -0.68 9.36 -2.93
CA ALA A 185 0.38 8.80 -2.10
C ALA A 185 1.51 8.14 -2.90
N VAL A 186 2.74 8.33 -2.43
CA VAL A 186 3.93 7.61 -2.88
C VAL A 186 4.59 6.92 -1.68
N LEU A 187 4.76 5.60 -1.77
CA LEU A 187 5.42 4.79 -0.76
C LEU A 187 6.69 4.19 -1.36
N SER A 188 7.84 4.44 -0.73
CA SER A 188 9.14 3.89 -1.12
C SER A 188 9.74 3.12 0.04
N ALA A 189 9.98 1.83 -0.17
CA ALA A 189 10.50 0.90 0.83
C ALA A 189 9.76 1.01 2.18
N THR A 190 8.45 1.18 2.13
CA THR A 190 7.58 1.42 3.30
C THR A 190 6.75 0.18 3.60
N ASP A 191 6.58 -0.10 4.89
CA ASP A 191 5.80 -1.24 5.37
C ASP A 191 4.44 -0.78 5.92
N VAL A 192 3.34 -1.37 5.41
CA VAL A 192 1.97 -1.15 5.93
C VAL A 192 1.48 -2.47 6.50
N THR A 193 1.49 -2.61 7.83
CA THR A 193 1.27 -3.92 8.47
C THR A 193 0.39 -3.93 9.70
N HIS A 194 -0.28 -5.04 9.98
CA HIS A 194 -1.10 -5.21 11.20
C HIS A 194 -2.18 -4.14 11.36
N ASN A 195 -2.72 -3.62 10.26
CA ASN A 195 -3.81 -2.65 10.31
C ASN A 195 -5.16 -3.33 10.08
N SER A 196 -6.24 -2.73 10.60
CA SER A 196 -7.58 -3.30 10.55
C SER A 196 -8.62 -2.27 10.12
N ALA A 197 -9.58 -2.66 9.28
CA ALA A 197 -10.70 -1.81 8.89
C ALA A 197 -11.96 -2.62 8.54
N GLY A 198 -13.09 -1.93 8.34
CA GLY A 198 -14.27 -2.51 7.72
C GLY A 198 -14.01 -2.95 6.27
N ASP A 199 -13.25 -2.16 5.52
CA ASP A 199 -12.78 -2.39 4.15
C ASP A 199 -11.34 -1.91 4.05
N SER A 200 -10.51 -2.57 3.23
CA SER A 200 -9.13 -2.13 2.99
C SER A 200 -8.31 -2.01 4.28
N GLY A 201 -8.03 -3.16 4.92
CA GLY A 201 -7.34 -3.21 6.22
C GLY A 201 -6.02 -2.44 6.23
N GLY A 202 -5.23 -2.57 5.16
CA GLY A 202 -3.99 -1.84 4.97
C GLY A 202 -4.20 -0.46 4.34
N ILE A 203 -4.44 -0.42 3.03
CA ILE A 203 -4.52 0.79 2.22
C ILE A 203 -5.82 0.83 1.40
N HIS A 204 -6.57 1.91 1.52
CA HIS A 204 -7.72 2.20 0.65
C HIS A 204 -7.39 3.35 -0.31
N ILE A 205 -7.78 3.18 -1.57
CA ILE A 205 -7.61 4.18 -2.62
C ILE A 205 -8.99 4.53 -3.18
N SER A 206 -9.48 5.71 -2.81
CA SER A 206 -10.78 6.23 -3.25
C SER A 206 -10.79 6.54 -4.77
N THR A 207 -11.99 6.76 -5.32
CA THR A 207 -12.14 7.22 -6.71
C THR A 207 -11.39 8.53 -6.94
N SER A 208 -10.67 8.61 -8.06
CA SER A 208 -9.81 9.74 -8.44
C SER A 208 -8.60 9.98 -7.54
N ALA A 209 -8.30 9.07 -6.60
CA ALA A 209 -7.05 9.06 -5.86
C ALA A 209 -5.97 8.26 -6.60
N THR A 210 -4.70 8.50 -6.24
CA THR A 210 -3.56 7.77 -6.82
C THR A 210 -2.64 7.17 -5.77
N LEU A 211 -2.11 5.99 -6.05
CA LEU A 211 -1.09 5.33 -5.24
C LEU A 211 0.05 4.81 -6.12
N SER A 212 1.28 5.11 -5.72
CA SER A 212 2.48 4.46 -6.27
C SER A 212 3.32 3.88 -5.15
N VAL A 213 3.58 2.57 -5.19
CA VAL A 213 4.41 1.86 -4.21
C VAL A 213 5.60 1.24 -4.91
N SER A 214 6.80 1.48 -4.36
CA SER A 214 8.05 0.91 -4.85
C SER A 214 8.81 0.24 -3.70
N GLY A 215 8.88 -1.09 -3.73
CA GLY A 215 9.42 -1.87 -2.62
C GLY A 215 8.55 -1.88 -1.37
N GLY A 216 9.07 -2.45 -0.28
CA GLY A 216 8.35 -2.58 0.99
C GLY A 216 7.32 -3.71 1.01
N SER A 217 6.50 -3.74 2.05
CA SER A 217 5.49 -4.77 2.26
C SER A 217 4.13 -4.21 2.68
N ILE A 218 3.07 -4.86 2.22
CA ILE A 218 1.69 -4.66 2.70
C ILE A 218 1.27 -6.00 3.28
N SER A 219 1.35 -6.15 4.60
CA SER A 219 1.22 -7.49 5.18
C SER A 219 0.51 -7.56 6.52
N ASP A 220 -0.09 -8.71 6.81
CA ASP A 220 -0.75 -8.97 8.08
C ASP A 220 -1.89 -7.97 8.40
N ASN A 221 -2.50 -7.38 7.37
CA ASN A 221 -3.64 -6.47 7.51
C ASN A 221 -4.97 -7.24 7.40
N THR A 222 -6.00 -6.76 8.09
CA THR A 222 -7.32 -7.41 8.14
C THR A 222 -8.44 -6.45 7.75
N ALA A 223 -9.31 -6.89 6.84
CA ALA A 223 -10.57 -6.24 6.56
C ALA A 223 -11.73 -7.14 7.00
N ASP A 224 -12.77 -6.55 7.59
CA ASP A 224 -14.01 -7.30 7.85
C ASP A 224 -14.71 -7.65 6.54
N SER A 225 -14.74 -6.72 5.58
CA SER A 225 -15.28 -6.90 4.23
C SER A 225 -14.20 -7.13 3.19
N SER A 226 -13.93 -6.24 2.24
CA SER A 226 -13.06 -6.56 1.09
C SER A 226 -11.67 -5.90 1.18
N GLY A 227 -10.68 -6.51 0.55
CA GLY A 227 -9.32 -5.95 0.48
C GLY A 227 -8.58 -6.02 1.79
N GLY A 228 -8.13 -7.20 2.23
CA GLY A 228 -7.37 -7.29 3.48
C GLY A 228 -6.15 -6.37 3.50
N GLY A 229 -5.38 -6.35 2.41
CA GLY A 229 -4.21 -5.51 2.23
C GLY A 229 -4.51 -4.20 1.51
N VAL A 230 -5.02 -4.28 0.29
CA VAL A 230 -5.27 -3.13 -0.59
C VAL A 230 -6.69 -3.19 -1.16
N GLY A 231 -7.42 -2.08 -1.13
CA GLY A 231 -8.63 -1.89 -1.92
C GLY A 231 -8.50 -0.69 -2.84
N ASN A 232 -8.61 -0.93 -4.15
CA ASN A 232 -8.41 0.08 -5.18
C ASN A 232 -9.70 0.44 -5.92
N TYR A 233 -10.04 1.73 -5.88
CA TYR A 233 -11.11 2.36 -6.64
C TYR A 233 -10.63 3.60 -7.42
N GLY A 234 -9.32 3.89 -7.34
CA GLY A 234 -8.61 4.92 -8.09
C GLY A 234 -7.56 4.32 -9.02
N THR A 235 -6.40 4.98 -9.14
CA THR A 235 -5.27 4.51 -9.97
C THR A 235 -4.11 4.05 -9.09
N THR A 236 -3.69 2.80 -9.24
CA THR A 236 -2.63 2.21 -8.42
C THR A 236 -1.52 1.56 -9.23
N LEU A 237 -0.27 1.78 -8.82
CA LEU A 237 0.92 1.06 -9.25
C LEU A 237 1.63 0.42 -8.05
N LEU A 238 1.77 -0.90 -8.06
CA LEU A 238 2.63 -1.63 -7.14
C LEU A 238 3.84 -2.19 -7.90
N SER A 239 5.04 -1.79 -7.50
CA SER A 239 6.31 -2.21 -8.12
C SER A 239 7.27 -2.80 -7.10
N ALA A 240 7.71 -4.04 -7.31
CA ALA A 240 8.61 -4.76 -6.40
C ALA A 240 8.09 -4.86 -4.94
N VAL A 241 6.76 -4.92 -4.76
CA VAL A 241 6.11 -4.96 -3.45
C VAL A 241 5.79 -6.39 -3.05
N THR A 242 5.82 -6.68 -1.75
CA THR A 242 5.24 -7.92 -1.19
C THR A 242 3.90 -7.64 -0.53
N VAL A 243 2.81 -8.17 -1.07
CA VAL A 243 1.47 -8.16 -0.46
C VAL A 243 1.22 -9.53 0.16
N ALA A 244 1.31 -9.67 1.48
CA ALA A 244 1.33 -10.99 2.11
C ALA A 244 0.52 -11.14 3.40
N ARG A 245 -0.07 -12.32 3.62
CA ARG A 245 -0.80 -12.66 4.86
C ARG A 245 -1.89 -11.66 5.26
N ASN A 246 -2.46 -10.98 4.27
CA ASN A 246 -3.61 -10.13 4.51
C ASN A 246 -4.89 -10.96 4.47
N THR A 247 -5.88 -10.53 5.23
CA THR A 247 -7.14 -11.26 5.41
C THR A 247 -8.34 -10.37 5.11
N SER A 248 -9.22 -10.81 4.22
CA SER A 248 -10.59 -10.34 4.11
C SER A 248 -11.49 -11.39 4.75
N THR A 249 -12.24 -11.02 5.79
CA THR A 249 -12.94 -12.01 6.63
C THR A 249 -14.21 -12.52 5.98
N ASN A 250 -15.03 -11.63 5.40
CA ASN A 250 -16.37 -11.98 4.94
C ASN A 250 -16.56 -11.88 3.41
N PHE A 251 -15.60 -11.30 2.67
CA PHE A 251 -15.76 -10.99 1.24
C PHE A 251 -14.50 -11.29 0.42
N GLU A 252 -14.18 -10.46 -0.57
CA GLU A 252 -13.17 -10.74 -1.59
C GLU A 252 -11.84 -10.03 -1.37
N GLY A 253 -10.81 -10.54 -2.05
CA GLY A 253 -9.53 -9.86 -2.15
C GLY A 253 -8.79 -9.90 -0.83
N GLY A 254 -8.39 -11.10 -0.40
CA GLY A 254 -7.64 -11.26 0.84
C GLY A 254 -6.39 -10.39 0.85
N GLY A 255 -5.65 -10.40 -0.26
CA GLY A 255 -4.56 -9.46 -0.50
C GLY A 255 -5.05 -8.15 -1.07
N ILE A 256 -5.66 -8.23 -2.26
CA ILE A 256 -6.00 -7.08 -3.09
C ILE A 256 -7.44 -7.22 -3.59
N THR A 257 -8.25 -6.19 -3.43
CA THR A 257 -9.49 -6.00 -4.19
C THR A 257 -9.37 -4.77 -5.08
N THR A 258 -9.94 -4.83 -6.29
CA THR A 258 -9.95 -3.69 -7.21
C THR A 258 -11.24 -3.64 -8.01
N GLY A 259 -11.93 -2.52 -7.96
CA GLY A 259 -13.26 -2.36 -8.57
C GLY A 259 -13.36 -1.28 -9.63
N ILE A 260 -12.54 -0.22 -9.55
CA ILE A 260 -12.56 0.91 -10.49
C ILE A 260 -11.11 1.34 -10.78
N GLY A 261 -10.90 1.96 -11.95
CA GLY A 261 -9.63 2.57 -12.34
C GLY A 261 -8.57 1.56 -12.77
N ASP A 262 -7.36 2.08 -13.03
CA ASP A 262 -6.24 1.28 -13.49
C ASP A 262 -5.47 0.72 -12.31
N PHE A 263 -5.16 -0.58 -12.34
CA PHE A 263 -4.29 -1.20 -11.36
C PHE A 263 -3.17 -1.94 -12.08
N THR A 264 -1.93 -1.51 -11.88
CA THR A 264 -0.75 -2.25 -12.33
C THR A 264 0.03 -2.86 -11.16
N ILE A 265 0.34 -4.15 -11.26
CA ILE A 265 1.24 -4.88 -10.37
C ILE A 265 2.43 -5.35 -11.21
N ASN A 266 3.65 -4.94 -10.85
CA ASN A 266 4.85 -5.25 -11.60
C ASN A 266 5.96 -5.79 -10.69
N GLY A 267 6.57 -6.92 -11.07
CA GLY A 267 7.74 -7.46 -10.38
C GLY A 267 7.49 -7.78 -8.91
N SER A 268 6.24 -8.06 -8.52
CA SER A 268 5.79 -8.10 -7.13
C SER A 268 5.48 -9.52 -6.67
N ARG A 269 5.08 -9.66 -5.40
CA ARG A 269 4.71 -10.94 -4.79
C ARG A 269 3.38 -10.79 -4.05
N VAL A 270 2.37 -11.60 -4.38
CA VAL A 270 1.08 -11.67 -3.69
C VAL A 270 0.98 -13.04 -3.03
N LEU A 271 1.21 -13.11 -1.71
CA LEU A 271 1.50 -14.35 -1.00
C LEU A 271 0.58 -14.63 0.18
N GLU A 272 0.12 -15.86 0.34
CA GLU A 272 -0.46 -16.33 1.61
C GLU A 272 -1.63 -15.48 2.12
N ASN A 273 -2.32 -14.77 1.22
CA ASN A 273 -3.47 -13.96 1.60
C ASN A 273 -4.74 -14.82 1.64
N THR A 274 -5.69 -14.44 2.48
CA THR A 274 -6.91 -15.21 2.74
C THR A 274 -8.16 -14.38 2.52
N ALA A 275 -9.12 -14.88 1.73
CA ALA A 275 -10.41 -14.26 1.50
C ALA A 275 -11.56 -15.15 1.99
N GLY A 276 -12.53 -14.54 2.66
CA GLY A 276 -13.76 -15.17 3.11
C GLY A 276 -14.59 -15.74 1.98
N ASN A 277 -14.61 -15.10 0.81
CA ASN A 277 -15.36 -15.54 -0.37
C ASN A 277 -14.45 -15.77 -1.57
N PHE A 278 -14.07 -14.73 -2.30
CA PHE A 278 -13.43 -14.85 -3.61
C PHE A 278 -12.07 -14.16 -3.67
N GLY A 279 -11.15 -14.65 -4.51
CA GLY A 279 -9.90 -13.93 -4.76
C GLY A 279 -9.01 -13.88 -3.53
N GLY A 280 -8.47 -15.03 -3.12
CA GLY A 280 -7.61 -15.10 -1.93
C GLY A 280 -6.43 -14.14 -2.04
N GLY A 281 -5.76 -14.14 -3.20
CA GLY A 281 -4.73 -13.18 -3.53
C GLY A 281 -5.31 -11.87 -4.06
N ILE A 282 -5.97 -11.95 -5.21
CA ILE A 282 -6.47 -10.80 -5.97
C ILE A 282 -7.93 -11.03 -6.36
N ALA A 283 -8.78 -10.03 -6.14
CA ALA A 283 -10.12 -9.96 -6.70
C ALA A 283 -10.24 -8.73 -7.62
N ASN A 284 -10.51 -8.94 -8.90
CA ASN A 284 -10.85 -7.87 -9.84
C ASN A 284 -12.36 -7.86 -10.11
N THR A 285 -13.03 -6.85 -9.59
CA THR A 285 -14.48 -6.67 -9.66
C THR A 285 -14.89 -5.55 -10.61
N GLY A 286 -13.96 -4.93 -11.34
CA GLY A 286 -14.30 -3.93 -12.35
C GLY A 286 -13.15 -3.11 -12.95
N SER A 287 -11.92 -3.26 -12.47
CA SER A 287 -10.76 -2.48 -12.91
C SER A 287 -10.13 -2.99 -14.20
N ALA A 288 -9.31 -2.13 -14.82
CA ALA A 288 -8.30 -2.55 -15.77
C ALA A 288 -7.04 -3.02 -15.00
N LEU A 289 -7.01 -4.30 -14.66
CA LEU A 289 -5.93 -4.94 -13.94
C LEU A 289 -4.84 -5.42 -14.91
N ARG A 290 -3.60 -4.99 -14.67
CA ARG A 290 -2.41 -5.51 -15.33
C ARG A 290 -1.46 -6.08 -14.29
N VAL A 291 -1.20 -7.38 -14.37
CA VAL A 291 -0.20 -8.07 -13.55
C VAL A 291 0.93 -8.50 -14.46
N GLN A 292 2.16 -8.20 -14.07
CA GLN A 292 3.33 -8.51 -14.87
C GLN A 292 4.52 -8.94 -14.00
N SER A 293 5.25 -9.96 -14.46
CA SER A 293 6.46 -10.47 -13.80
C SER A 293 6.26 -10.73 -12.30
N THR A 294 5.06 -11.13 -11.90
CA THR A 294 4.63 -11.21 -10.50
C THR A 294 4.36 -12.65 -10.11
N THR A 295 4.63 -12.98 -8.85
CA THR A 295 4.26 -14.29 -8.28
C THR A 295 3.01 -14.16 -7.42
N VAL A 296 1.95 -14.90 -7.75
CA VAL A 296 0.74 -15.06 -6.95
C VAL A 296 0.72 -16.46 -6.37
N SER A 297 1.01 -16.61 -5.07
CA SER A 297 1.24 -17.93 -4.49
C SER A 297 0.70 -18.14 -3.08
N GLY A 298 0.27 -19.36 -2.78
CA GLY A 298 -0.15 -19.74 -1.43
C GLY A 298 -1.43 -19.04 -0.95
N ASN A 299 -2.16 -18.35 -1.82
CA ASN A 299 -3.34 -17.61 -1.42
C ASN A 299 -4.56 -18.53 -1.33
N THR A 300 -5.49 -18.21 -0.43
CA THR A 300 -6.65 -19.04 -0.13
C THR A 300 -7.95 -18.23 -0.21
N ALA A 301 -8.93 -18.74 -0.93
CA ALA A 301 -10.31 -18.26 -0.90
C ALA A 301 -11.21 -19.38 -0.40
N THR A 302 -12.24 -19.09 0.39
CA THR A 302 -13.23 -20.13 0.77
C THR A 302 -14.07 -20.59 -0.41
N LEU A 303 -14.38 -19.69 -1.35
CA LEU A 303 -15.15 -20.01 -2.55
C LEU A 303 -14.22 -20.14 -3.76
N ASN A 304 -14.23 -19.18 -4.68
CA ASN A 304 -13.55 -19.29 -5.97
C ASN A 304 -12.33 -18.37 -6.09
N GLY A 305 -11.39 -18.73 -6.96
CA GLY A 305 -10.26 -17.87 -7.29
C GLY A 305 -9.27 -17.77 -6.14
N GLY A 306 -8.65 -18.90 -5.75
CA GLY A 306 -7.68 -18.90 -4.64
C GLY A 306 -6.56 -17.88 -4.88
N GLY A 307 -5.98 -17.88 -6.09
CA GLY A 307 -4.99 -16.89 -6.52
C GLY A 307 -5.65 -15.60 -7.01
N LEU A 308 -6.47 -15.72 -8.05
CA LEU A 308 -7.14 -14.60 -8.70
C LEU A 308 -8.62 -14.91 -8.99
N PHE A 309 -9.48 -13.98 -8.64
CA PHE A 309 -10.89 -13.96 -9.04
C PHE A 309 -11.16 -12.77 -9.97
N GLN A 310 -11.77 -13.05 -11.13
CA GLN A 310 -12.10 -12.09 -12.17
C GLN A 310 -13.61 -12.06 -12.40
N HIS A 311 -14.24 -10.94 -12.05
CA HIS A 311 -15.70 -10.77 -12.15
C HIS A 311 -16.12 -9.72 -13.18
N ALA A 312 -15.43 -8.59 -13.26
CA ALA A 312 -15.70 -7.56 -14.26
C ALA A 312 -14.43 -6.76 -14.59
N GLY A 313 -14.53 -5.89 -15.59
CA GLY A 313 -13.36 -5.21 -16.14
C GLY A 313 -12.48 -6.15 -16.96
N THR A 314 -11.16 -5.90 -16.94
CA THR A 314 -10.19 -6.67 -17.72
C THR A 314 -8.97 -7.00 -16.90
N THR A 315 -8.46 -8.22 -17.01
CA THR A 315 -7.21 -8.67 -16.41
C THR A 315 -6.22 -9.13 -17.48
N GLN A 316 -5.01 -8.58 -17.45
CA GLN A 316 -3.89 -9.02 -18.27
C GLN A 316 -2.80 -9.59 -17.37
N LEU A 317 -2.47 -10.87 -17.55
CA LEU A 317 -1.40 -11.57 -16.86
C LEU A 317 -0.24 -11.79 -17.83
N ILE A 318 0.96 -11.30 -17.50
CA ILE A 318 2.09 -11.24 -18.42
C ILE A 318 3.38 -11.68 -17.74
N GLY A 319 3.87 -12.86 -18.09
CA GLY A 319 5.11 -13.39 -17.50
C GLY A 319 4.96 -13.71 -16.01
N ASP A 320 3.74 -13.99 -15.54
CA ASP A 320 3.45 -14.23 -14.13
C ASP A 320 3.60 -15.71 -13.77
N THR A 321 3.73 -15.97 -12.47
CA THR A 321 3.65 -17.31 -11.89
C THR A 321 2.50 -17.38 -10.89
N ILE A 322 1.52 -18.24 -11.15
CA ILE A 322 0.35 -18.43 -10.27
C ILE A 322 0.35 -19.88 -9.77
N THR A 323 0.71 -20.08 -8.50
CA THR A 323 0.96 -21.43 -7.97
C THR A 323 0.58 -21.64 -6.51
N GLY A 324 0.27 -22.88 -6.12
CA GLY A 324 0.01 -23.22 -4.72
C GLY A 324 -1.20 -22.52 -4.11
N ASN A 325 -2.09 -21.95 -4.92
CA ASN A 325 -3.28 -21.26 -4.44
C ASN A 325 -4.46 -22.22 -4.27
N THR A 326 -5.35 -21.92 -3.33
CA THR A 326 -6.43 -22.81 -2.90
C THR A 326 -7.80 -22.13 -2.91
N ALA A 327 -8.79 -22.79 -3.50
CA ALA A 327 -10.21 -22.45 -3.42
C ALA A 327 -10.93 -23.53 -2.57
N ASN A 328 -11.15 -23.27 -1.28
CA ASN A 328 -11.59 -24.24 -0.27
C ASN A 328 -13.12 -24.39 -0.18
N GLY A 329 -13.73 -24.84 -1.27
CA GLY A 329 -15.19 -24.98 -1.37
C GLY A 329 -15.74 -24.54 -2.72
N GLY A 330 -14.93 -23.88 -3.54
CA GLY A 330 -15.25 -23.51 -4.91
C GLY A 330 -14.29 -24.06 -5.95
N GLN A 331 -14.02 -23.26 -6.97
CA GLN A 331 -13.30 -23.61 -8.19
C GLN A 331 -12.23 -22.58 -8.52
N GLY A 332 -11.35 -22.92 -9.47
CA GLY A 332 -10.28 -22.02 -9.90
C GLY A 332 -9.34 -21.70 -8.74
N GLY A 333 -8.64 -22.73 -8.25
CA GLY A 333 -7.61 -22.55 -7.23
C GLY A 333 -6.58 -21.50 -7.66
N GLY A 334 -6.15 -21.56 -8.92
CA GLY A 334 -5.29 -20.53 -9.51
C GLY A 334 -6.10 -19.31 -9.91
N ILE A 335 -6.91 -19.44 -10.96
CA ILE A 335 -7.73 -18.38 -11.54
C ILE A 335 -9.18 -18.83 -11.65
N PHE A 336 -10.11 -17.99 -11.23
CA PHE A 336 -11.53 -18.14 -11.54
C PHE A 336 -12.05 -16.89 -12.25
N THR A 337 -12.82 -17.08 -13.33
CA THR A 337 -13.43 -16.01 -14.11
C THR A 337 -14.92 -16.29 -14.31
N ASP A 338 -15.80 -15.41 -13.84
CA ASP A 338 -17.25 -15.49 -14.12
C ASP A 338 -17.80 -14.26 -14.87
N GLY A 339 -16.96 -13.25 -15.12
CA GLY A 339 -17.28 -12.12 -15.98
C GLY A 339 -16.06 -11.28 -16.33
N GLY A 340 -16.27 -10.22 -17.11
CA GLY A 340 -15.18 -9.44 -17.69
C GLY A 340 -14.28 -10.28 -18.61
N THR A 341 -13.00 -9.93 -18.72
CA THR A 341 -12.02 -10.69 -19.50
C THR A 341 -10.73 -10.94 -18.73
N ALA A 342 -10.13 -12.11 -18.95
CA ALA A 342 -8.79 -12.43 -18.46
C ALA A 342 -7.95 -12.98 -19.62
N SER A 343 -6.72 -12.50 -19.78
CA SER A 343 -5.78 -13.00 -20.77
C SER A 343 -4.43 -13.35 -20.14
N LEU A 344 -3.83 -14.43 -20.63
CA LEU A 344 -2.53 -14.93 -20.18
C LEU A 344 -1.53 -14.82 -21.33
N THR A 345 -0.39 -14.19 -21.08
CA THR A 345 0.70 -14.06 -22.05
C THR A 345 2.00 -14.47 -21.37
N VAL A 346 2.53 -15.65 -21.73
CA VAL A 346 3.75 -16.20 -21.11
C VAL A 346 3.60 -16.37 -19.57
N THR A 347 2.36 -16.47 -19.08
CA THR A 347 2.04 -16.72 -17.67
C THR A 347 1.93 -18.22 -17.42
N THR A 348 2.47 -18.68 -16.30
CA THR A 348 2.42 -20.10 -15.90
C THR A 348 1.48 -20.28 -14.70
N VAL A 349 0.49 -21.18 -14.84
CA VAL A 349 -0.47 -21.50 -13.77
C VAL A 349 -0.39 -22.99 -13.44
N PHE A 350 0.08 -23.35 -12.24
CA PHE A 350 0.30 -24.75 -11.87
C PHE A 350 0.24 -24.99 -10.37
N GLY A 351 -0.04 -26.23 -9.95
CA GLY A 351 -0.01 -26.61 -8.53
C GLY A 351 -1.07 -25.93 -7.66
N ASN A 352 -2.15 -25.41 -8.26
CA ASN A 352 -3.28 -24.84 -7.55
C ASN A 352 -4.39 -25.89 -7.32
N ASN A 353 -5.20 -25.70 -6.27
CA ASN A 353 -6.25 -26.62 -5.83
C ASN A 353 -7.62 -25.91 -5.75
N PRO A 354 -8.72 -26.49 -6.29
CA PRO A 354 -8.81 -27.80 -6.95
C PRO A 354 -8.36 -27.79 -8.42
N ASN A 355 -8.32 -26.62 -9.07
CA ASN A 355 -8.03 -26.50 -10.50
C ASN A 355 -7.15 -25.28 -10.79
N GLN A 356 -6.50 -25.28 -11.96
CA GLN A 356 -5.63 -24.19 -12.38
C GLN A 356 -6.43 -22.97 -12.83
N CYS A 357 -7.30 -23.13 -13.83
CA CYS A 357 -8.18 -22.07 -14.33
C CYS A 357 -9.61 -22.58 -14.53
N VAL A 358 -10.60 -21.79 -14.13
CA VAL A 358 -12.02 -22.07 -14.37
C VAL A 358 -12.74 -20.78 -14.81
N PRO A 359 -13.37 -20.75 -16.01
CA PRO A 359 -13.27 -21.74 -17.08
C PRO A 359 -11.83 -21.87 -17.59
N ALA A 360 -11.61 -22.83 -18.51
CA ALA A 360 -10.31 -22.96 -19.17
C ALA A 360 -9.98 -21.66 -19.93
N LEU A 361 -8.80 -21.11 -19.68
CA LEU A 361 -8.25 -19.94 -20.36
C LEU A 361 -7.15 -20.39 -21.32
N ALA A 362 -7.05 -19.77 -22.49
CA ALA A 362 -5.94 -20.07 -23.40
C ALA A 362 -4.59 -19.74 -22.72
N GLY A 363 -3.67 -20.70 -22.69
CA GLY A 363 -2.39 -20.57 -21.97
C GLY A 363 -2.44 -21.09 -20.52
N CYS A 364 -3.59 -21.60 -20.10
CA CYS A 364 -3.80 -22.46 -18.94
C CYS A 364 -4.27 -23.84 -19.45
#